data_AF-A0A9W4V0B0-F1
#
_entry.id   AF-A0A9W4V0B0-F1
#
_cell.length_a   1.000
_cell.length_b   1.000
_cell.length_c   1.000
_cell.angle_alpha   90.00
_cell.angle_beta   90.00
_cell.angle_gamma   90.00
#
_symmetry.space_group_name_H-M   'P 1'
#
loop_
_entity.id
_entity.type
_entity.pdbx_description
1 polymer ?
#
loop_
_entity_poly.entity_id
_entity_poly.type
_entity_poly.pdbx_seq_one_letter_code
_entity_poly.pdbx_strand_id
1 'polypeptide(L)' 'MDDDKGAEFLDMIGRQARLQERIVGRAARLAAAGWDDAALRAELDGLLAEHARLEGQIRGAS' A
#
# COMPACT_ATOMS: atom_id res chain seq x y z
N MET A 1 11.90 -24.52 9.53
CA MET A 1 11.01 -23.55 10.19
C MET A 1 11.38 -22.10 9.86
N ASP A 2 12.60 -21.83 9.38
CA ASP A 2 12.99 -20.49 8.89
C ASP A 2 12.47 -20.17 7.48
N ASP A 3 12.28 -21.17 6.62
CA ASP A 3 11.85 -20.96 5.23
C ASP A 3 10.43 -20.36 5.12
N ASP A 4 9.52 -20.75 6.02
CA ASP A 4 8.14 -20.27 6.03
C ASP A 4 8.04 -18.78 6.40
N LYS A 5 8.88 -18.33 7.35
CA LYS A 5 8.95 -16.92 7.75
C LYS A 5 9.61 -16.06 6.68
N GLY A 6 10.63 -16.59 6.00
CA GLY A 6 11.26 -15.93 4.86
C GLY A 6 10.27 -15.73 3.70
N ALA A 7 9.48 -16.75 3.39
CA ALA A 7 8.43 -16.67 2.37
C ALA A 7 7.33 -15.66 2.75
N GLU A 8 6.89 -15.65 4.01
CA GLU A 8 5.90 -14.68 4.52
C GLU A 8 6.42 -13.24 4.42
N PHE A 9 7.69 -13.01 4.77
CA PHE A 9 8.31 -11.70 4.65
C PHE A 9 8.41 -11.23 3.19
N LEU A 10 8.83 -12.10 2.27
CA LEU A 10 8.89 -11.78 0.84
C LEU A 10 7.51 -11.50 0.23
N ASP A 11 6.48 -12.25 0.63
CA ASP A 11 5.10 -11.95 0.21
C ASP A 11 4.68 -10.56 0.71
N MET A 12 4.98 -10.24 1.97
CA MET A 12 4.64 -8.95 2.56
C MET A 12 5.31 -7.78 1.81
N ILE A 13 6.58 -7.92 1.42
CA ILE A 13 7.28 -6.93 0.56
C ILE A 13 6.60 -6.82 -0.81
N GLY A 14 6.23 -7.95 -1.43
CA GLY A 14 5.52 -7.97 -2.70
C GLY A 14 4.15 -7.29 -2.62
N ARG A 15 3.42 -7.45 -1.51
CA ARG A 15 2.15 -6.75 -1.25
C ARG A 15 2.37 -5.25 -1.09
N GLN A 16 3.43 -4.82 -0.41
CA GLN A 16 3.78 -3.41 -0.28
C GLN A 16 4.07 -2.76 -1.64
N ALA A 17 4.85 -3.40 -2.51
CA ALA A 17 5.16 -2.86 -3.83
C ALA A 17 3.90 -2.64 -4.68
N ARG A 18 3.01 -3.64 -4.75
CA ARG A 18 1.72 -3.53 -5.47
C ARG A 18 0.83 -2.44 -4.89
N LEU A 19 0.86 -2.24 -3.57
CA LEU A 19 0.07 -1.20 -2.93
C LEU A 19 0.60 0.20 -3.26
N GLN A 20 1.92 0.38 -3.29
CA GLN A 20 2.54 1.64 -3.72
C GLN A 20 2.16 2.00 -5.16
N GLU A 21 2.16 1.04 -6.08
CA GLU A 21 1.70 1.26 -7.46
C GLU A 21 0.23 1.74 -7.51
N ARG A 22 -0.65 1.13 -6.70
CA ARG A 22 -2.06 1.53 -6.61
C ARG A 22 -2.20 2.96 -6.06
N ILE A 23 -1.46 3.31 -5.01
CA ILE A 23 -1.44 4.65 -4.43
C ILE A 23 -1.03 5.68 -5.47
N VAL A 24 0.07 5.45 -6.18
CA VAL A 24 0.57 6.36 -7.23
C VAL A 24 -0.48 6.52 -8.33
N GLY A 25 -1.07 5.43 -8.81
CA GLY A 25 -2.11 5.47 -9.84
C GLY A 25 -3.37 6.22 -9.41
N ARG A 26 -3.81 6.09 -8.15
CA ARG A 26 -4.96 6.81 -7.60
C ARG A 26 -4.67 8.28 -7.38
N ALA A 27 -3.51 8.61 -6.82
CA ALA A 27 -3.07 9.99 -6.64
C ALA A 27 -2.97 10.74 -7.99
N ALA A 28 -2.44 10.09 -9.03
CA ALA A 28 -2.39 10.66 -10.37
C ALA A 28 -3.78 10.95 -10.95
N ARG A 29 -4.74 10.03 -10.77
CA ARG A 29 -6.13 10.22 -11.19
C ARG A 29 -6.82 11.35 -10.41
N LEU A 30 -6.56 11.45 -9.11
CA LEU A 30 -7.15 12.49 -8.26
C LEU A 30 -6.59 13.86 -8.61
N ALA A 31 -5.29 13.95 -8.90
CA ALA A 31 -4.68 15.16 -9.42
C ALA A 31 -5.27 15.57 -10.79
N ALA A 32 -5.52 14.60 -11.69
CA ALA A 32 -6.17 14.87 -12.97
C ALA A 32 -7.63 15.33 -12.83
N ALA A 33 -8.34 14.86 -11.79
CA ALA A 33 -9.68 15.30 -11.43
C ALA A 33 -9.70 16.62 -10.64
N GLY A 34 -8.56 17.29 -10.47
CA GLY A 34 -8.47 18.55 -9.71
C GLY A 34 -8.77 18.39 -8.22
N TRP A 35 -8.57 17.19 -7.67
CA TRP A 35 -8.84 16.83 -6.27
C TRP A 35 -10.32 16.86 -5.85
N ASP A 36 -11.25 16.99 -6.80
CA ASP A 36 -12.68 17.14 -6.54
C ASP A 36 -13.46 15.81 -6.57
N ASP A 37 -12.75 14.69 -6.71
CA ASP A 37 -13.33 13.35 -6.66
C ASP A 37 -13.24 12.76 -5.25
N ALA A 38 -14.29 12.99 -4.46
CA ALA A 38 -14.39 12.51 -3.08
C ALA A 38 -14.31 10.98 -2.96
N ALA A 39 -14.83 10.24 -3.94
CA ALA A 39 -14.78 8.78 -3.92
C ALA A 39 -13.35 8.28 -4.13
N LEU A 40 -12.63 8.88 -5.08
CA LEU A 40 -11.24 8.57 -5.35
C LEU A 40 -10.31 9.00 -4.21
N ARG A 41 -10.64 10.11 -3.53
CA ARG A 41 -9.92 10.55 -2.32
C ARG A 41 -10.10 9.57 -1.16
N ALA A 42 -11.32 9.09 -0.92
CA ALA A 42 -11.58 8.06 0.08
C ALA A 42 -10.87 6.73 -0.26
N GLU A 43 -10.81 6.34 -1.54
CA GLU A 43 -10.03 5.17 -1.97
C GLU A 43 -8.53 5.37 -1.67
N LEU A 44 -7.98 6.55 -1.97
CA LEU A 44 -6.58 6.87 -1.71
C LEU A 44 -6.25 6.84 -0.21
N ASP A 45 -7.10 7.41 0.64
CA ASP A 45 -6.93 7.39 2.09
C ASP A 45 -6.94 5.95 2.64
N GLY A 46 -7.81 5.09 2.10
CA GLY A 46 -7.83 3.66 2.44
C GLY A 46 -6.54 2.93 2.06
N LEU A 47 -6.00 3.20 0.86
CA LEU A 47 -4.73 2.62 0.41
C LEU A 47 -3.55 3.09 1.26
N LEU A 48 -3.53 4.36 1.67
CA LEU A 48 -2.50 4.92 2.56
C LEU A 48 -2.54 4.27 3.95
N ALA A 49 -3.74 4.03 4.49
CA ALA A 49 -3.89 3.32 5.76
C ALA A 49 -3.42 1.87 5.67
N GLU A 50 -3.73 1.17 4.57
CA GLU A 50 -3.23 -0.19 4.33
C GLU A 50 -1.70 -0.21 4.21
N HIS A 51 -1.11 0.81 3.57
CA HIS A 51 0.34 0.93 3.38
C HIS A 51 1.05 1.15 4.72
N ALA A 52 0.56 2.07 5.55
CA ALA A 52 1.09 2.30 6.89
C ALA A 52 1.02 1.02 7.76
N ARG A 53 -0.06 0.24 7.63
CA ARG A 53 -0.21 -1.03 8.35
C ARG A 53 0.84 -2.06 7.91
N LEU A 54 0.99 -2.26 6.61
CA LEU A 54 1.97 -3.22 6.05
C LEU A 54 3.42 -2.79 6.37
N GLU A 55 3.72 -1.50 6.29
CA GLU A 55 5.05 -0.98 6.64
C GLU A 55 5.38 -1.25 8.13
N GLY A 56 4.39 -1.08 9.02
CA GLY A 56 4.54 -1.43 10.44
C GLY A 56 4.83 -2.92 10.66
N GLN A 57 4.16 -3.80 9.91
CA GLN A 57 4.38 -5.25 9.97
C GLN A 57 5.77 -5.64 9.47
N ILE A 58 6.21 -5.08 8.34
CA ILE A 58 7.55 -5.31 7.78
C ILE A 58 8.63 -4.86 8.76
N ARG A 59 8.49 -3.65 9.31
CA ARG A 59 9.44 -3.10 10.28
C ARG A 59 9.50 -3.92 11.57
N GLY A 60 8.37 -4.46 12.03
CA GLY A 60 8.32 -5.32 13.21
C GLY A 60 8.80 -6.76 12.98
N ALA A 61 8.92 -7.18 11.71
CA ALA A 61 9.43 -8.49 11.32
C ALA A 61 10.93 -8.49 10.97
N SER A 62 11.54 -7.31 10.81
CA SER A 62 12.97 -7.10 10.52
C SER A 62 13.78 -6.94 11.80
#